data_AF-A0A7C3GZJ6-F1
#
_entry.id   AF-A0A7C3GZJ6-F1
#
_cell.length_a   1.000
_cell.length_b   1.000
_cell.length_c   1.000
_cell.angle_alpha   90.00
_cell.angle_beta   90.00
_cell.angle_gamma   90.00
#
_symmetry.space_group_name_H-M   'P 1'
#
loop_
_entity.id
_entity.type
_entity.pdbx_description
1 polymer ?
#
loop_
_entity_poly.entity_id
_entity_poly.type
_entity_poly.pdbx_seq_one_letter_code
_entity_poly.pdbx_strand_id
1 'polypeptide(L)'
;MESRFTALRVISLVFKIIAWIVLIGGLISAVGGLFAGFTLGSQPMPLGGQAGGPLAGIALFVAALIIAIFNFMFFYAIGESIYLFLSIEENTRRAAYLLQQQYVPRQPAYPGPPE
;
A
#
# COMPACT_ATOMS: atom_id res chain seq x y z
N MET A 1 2.86 19.87 15.98
CA MET A 1 2.94 18.54 15.36
C MET A 1 4.24 18.49 14.58
N GLU A 2 5.09 17.49 14.82
CA GLU A 2 6.40 17.41 14.18
C GLU A 2 6.23 17.09 12.69
N SER A 3 6.82 17.91 11.80
CA SER A 3 6.67 17.86 10.34
C SER A 3 6.93 16.48 9.72
N ARG A 4 7.78 15.67 10.37
CA ARG A 4 8.09 14.29 9.99
C ARG A 4 6.87 13.36 9.92
N PHE A 5 5.88 13.54 10.80
CA PHE A 5 4.67 12.69 10.79
C PHE A 5 3.72 13.06 9.67
N THR A 6 3.73 14.33 9.25
CA THR A 6 2.96 14.77 8.08
C THR A 6 3.54 14.20 6.80
N ALA A 7 4.88 14.18 6.65
CA ALA A 7 5.53 13.60 5.48
C ALA A 7 5.21 12.11 5.29
N LEU A 8 5.26 11.30 6.35
CA LEU A 8 4.94 9.87 6.30
C LEU A 8 3.47 9.60 5.91
N ARG A 9 2.53 10.43 6.38
CA ARG A 9 1.12 10.33 5.96
C ARG A 9 0.95 10.61 4.47
N VAL A 10 1.66 11.61 3.94
CA VAL A 10 1.65 11.92 2.50
C VAL A 10 2.23 10.77 1.70
N ILE A 11 3.37 10.22 2.14
CA ILE A 11 4.00 9.06 1.48
C ILE A 11 3.04 7.86 1.44
N SER A 12 2.37 7.57 2.56
CA SER A 12 1.36 6.50 2.60
C SER A 12 0.22 6.73 1.59
N LEU A 13 -0.30 7.96 1.52
CA LEU A 13 -1.33 8.32 0.55
C LEU A 13 -0.83 8.16 -0.90
N VAL A 14 0.41 8.54 -1.19
CA VAL A 14 1.04 8.33 -2.50
C VAL A 14 1.11 6.85 -2.84
N PHE A 15 1.52 5.97 -1.92
CA PHE A 15 1.53 4.52 -2.15
C PHE A 15 0.15 3.97 -2.46
N LYS A 16 -0.90 4.43 -1.76
CA LYS A 16 -2.29 4.04 -2.03
C LYS A 16 -2.75 4.50 -3.41
N ILE A 17 -2.41 5.73 -3.82
CA ILE A 17 -2.73 6.25 -5.16
C ILE A 17 -2.02 5.41 -6.24
N ILE A 18 -0.73 5.12 -6.05
CA ILE A 18 0.04 4.27 -6.98
C ILE A 18 -0.60 2.88 -7.08
N ALA A 19 -1.02 2.28 -5.95
CA ALA A 19 -1.71 0.99 -5.96
C ALA A 19 -2.94 1.02 -6.89
N TRP A 20 -3.79 2.03 -6.75
CA TRP A 20 -4.98 2.18 -7.60
C TRP A 20 -4.64 2.40 -9.07
N ILE A 21 -3.62 3.22 -9.37
CA ILE A 21 -3.16 3.42 -10.75
C ILE A 21 -2.69 2.10 -11.36
N VAL A 22 -1.89 1.32 -10.62
CA VAL A 22 -1.39 0.02 -11.07
C VAL A 22 -2.53 -0.97 -11.27
N LEU A 23 -3.53 -0.99 -10.39
CA LEU A 23 -4.70 -1.87 -10.54
C LEU A 23 -5.51 -1.53 -11.80
N ILE A 24 -5.82 -0.25 -12.00
CA ILE A 24 -6.59 0.21 -13.17
C ILE A 24 -5.80 -0.06 -14.45
N GLY A 25 -4.51 0.28 -14.49
CA GLY A 25 -3.63 0.00 -15.63
C GLY A 25 -3.51 -1.50 -15.92
N GLY A 26 -3.40 -2.32 -14.88
CA GLY A 26 -3.39 -3.78 -14.99
C GLY A 26 -4.69 -4.35 -15.54
N LEU A 27 -5.84 -3.84 -15.09
CA LEU A 27 -7.15 -4.25 -15.60
C LEU A 27 -7.34 -3.89 -17.08
N ILE A 28 -6.97 -2.66 -17.47
CA ILE A 28 -7.01 -2.22 -18.87
C ILE A 28 -6.11 -3.10 -19.73
N SER A 29 -4.89 -3.39 -19.25
CA SER A 29 -3.94 -4.24 -19.95
C SER A 29 -4.44 -5.68 -20.09
N ALA A 30 -5.05 -6.23 -19.04
CA ALA A 30 -5.63 -7.57 -19.07
C ALA A 30 -6.75 -7.66 -20.12
N VAL A 31 -7.69 -6.71 -20.09
CA VAL A 31 -8.80 -6.64 -21.06
C VAL A 31 -8.27 -6.44 -22.47
N GLY A 32 -7.30 -5.53 -22.67
CA GLY A 32 -6.65 -5.32 -23.97
C GLY A 32 -5.97 -6.59 -24.51
N GLY A 33 -5.26 -7.34 -23.64
CA GLY A 33 -4.65 -8.62 -23.99
C GLY A 33 -5.68 -9.69 -24.37
N LEU A 34 -6.81 -9.73 -23.68
CA LEU A 34 -7.93 -10.61 -24.02
C LEU A 34 -8.46 -10.27 -25.42
N PHE A 35 -8.81 -9.01 -25.68
CA PHE A 35 -9.29 -8.56 -26.98
C PHE A 35 -8.28 -8.85 -28.10
N ALA A 36 -6.99 -8.61 -27.87
CA ALA A 36 -5.93 -8.92 -28.83
C ALA A 36 -5.90 -10.42 -29.17
N GLY A 37 -5.99 -11.31 -28.17
CA GLY A 37 -5.99 -12.76 -28.40
C GLY A 37 -7.18 -13.25 -29.25
N PHE A 38 -8.34 -12.61 -29.13
CA PHE A 38 -9.53 -12.97 -29.92
C PHE A 38 -9.56 -12.34 -31.32
N THR A 39 -8.98 -11.16 -31.50
CA THR A 39 -9.06 -10.39 -32.76
C THR A 39 -7.85 -10.54 -33.67
N LEU A 40 -6.66 -10.71 -33.08
CA LEU A 40 -5.39 -10.80 -33.80
C LEU A 40 -4.86 -12.24 -33.89
N GLY A 41 -5.43 -13.18 -33.14
CA GLY A 41 -4.96 -14.57 -33.03
C GLY A 41 -4.93 -15.36 -34.34
N SER A 42 -5.61 -14.91 -35.39
CA SER A 42 -5.63 -15.52 -36.73
C SER A 42 -4.75 -14.79 -37.76
N GLN A 43 -4.12 -13.67 -37.38
CA GLN A 43 -3.25 -12.90 -38.25
C GLN A 43 -1.80 -13.43 -38.18
N PRO A 44 -1.14 -13.68 -39.32
CA PRO A 44 0.29 -13.96 -39.33
C PRO A 44 1.05 -12.71 -38.85
N MET A 45 1.86 -12.83 -37.79
CA MET A 45 2.63 -11.68 -37.30
C MET A 45 3.78 -11.36 -38.26
N PRO A 46 4.16 -10.06 -38.42
CA PRO A 46 5.22 -9.63 -39.33
C PRO A 46 6.60 -10.28 -39.10
N LEU A 47 6.83 -10.85 -37.91
CA LEU A 47 8.08 -11.55 -37.54
C LEU A 47 7.98 -13.08 -37.66
N GLY A 48 7.00 -13.61 -38.40
CA GLY A 48 6.84 -15.06 -38.62
C GLY A 48 6.32 -15.84 -37.40
N GLY A 49 5.91 -15.13 -36.34
CA GLY A 49 5.21 -15.71 -35.21
C GLY A 49 3.72 -15.91 -35.47
N GLN A 50 3.11 -16.90 -34.84
CA GLN A 50 1.66 -16.99 -34.77
C GLN A 50 1.20 -16.18 -33.56
N ALA A 51 0.33 -15.18 -33.78
CA ALA A 51 -0.32 -14.50 -32.67
C ALA A 51 -1.06 -15.57 -31.85
N GLY A 52 -0.81 -15.61 -30.54
CA GLY A 52 -1.46 -16.57 -29.67
C GLY A 52 -2.97 -16.41 -29.80
N GLY A 53 -3.66 -17.48 -30.22
CA GLY A 53 -5.10 -17.48 -30.43
C GLY A 53 -5.91 -17.20 -29.15
N PRO A 54 -7.23 -17.37 -29.20
CA PRO A 54 -8.13 -17.08 -28.07
C PRO A 54 -7.68 -17.70 -26.73
N LEU A 55 -7.16 -18.93 -26.76
CA LEU A 55 -6.59 -19.61 -25.59
C LEU A 55 -5.42 -18.84 -24.95
N ALA A 56 -4.52 -18.29 -25.75
CA ALA A 56 -3.40 -17.48 -25.23
C ALA A 56 -3.90 -16.14 -24.68
N GLY A 57 -4.91 -15.53 -25.32
CA GLY A 57 -5.57 -14.32 -24.81
C GLY A 57 -6.20 -14.54 -23.43
N ILE A 58 -6.90 -15.66 -23.23
CA ILE A 58 -7.48 -16.04 -21.94
C ILE A 58 -6.37 -16.27 -20.90
N ALA A 59 -5.32 -17.01 -21.25
CA ALA A 59 -4.20 -17.26 -20.33
C ALA A 59 -3.51 -15.95 -19.89
N LEU A 60 -3.26 -15.05 -20.84
CA LEU A 60 -2.70 -13.72 -20.56
C LEU A 60 -3.63 -12.86 -19.70
N PHE A 61 -4.94 -12.88 -19.97
CA PHE A 61 -5.92 -12.17 -19.16
C PHE A 61 -5.88 -12.63 -17.69
N VAL A 62 -5.92 -13.94 -17.46
CA VAL A 62 -5.89 -14.50 -16.10
C VAL A 62 -4.56 -14.18 -15.41
N ALA A 63 -3.44 -14.37 -16.09
CA ALA A 63 -2.11 -14.06 -15.53
C ALA A 63 -1.98 -12.56 -15.19
N ALA A 64 -2.42 -11.68 -16.10
CA ALA A 64 -2.38 -10.23 -15.89
C ALA A 64 -3.26 -9.79 -14.72
N LEU A 65 -4.46 -10.37 -14.55
CA LEU A 65 -5.32 -10.09 -13.40
C LEU A 65 -4.66 -10.49 -12.08
N ILE A 66 -4.09 -11.69 -12.02
CA ILE A 66 -3.39 -12.18 -10.82
C ILE A 66 -2.25 -11.21 -10.48
N ILE A 67 -1.40 -10.88 -11.45
CA ILE A 67 -0.28 -9.95 -11.27
C ILE A 67 -0.78 -8.57 -10.81
N ALA A 68 -1.85 -8.04 -11.41
CA ALA A 68 -2.42 -6.75 -11.05
C ALA A 68 -2.95 -6.72 -9.61
N ILE A 69 -3.67 -7.77 -9.20
CA ILE A 69 -4.21 -7.89 -7.83
C ILE A 69 -3.08 -7.99 -6.81
N PHE A 70 -2.08 -8.84 -7.05
CA PHE A 70 -0.95 -8.97 -6.13
C PHE A 70 -0.13 -7.68 -6.02
N ASN A 71 0.13 -6.99 -7.13
CA ASN A 71 0.79 -5.68 -7.09
C ASN A 71 -0.03 -4.64 -6.34
N PHE A 72 -1.35 -4.56 -6.60
CA PHE A 72 -2.25 -3.69 -5.86
C PHE A 72 -2.17 -3.94 -4.36
N MET A 73 -2.32 -5.20 -3.94
CA MET A 73 -2.23 -5.59 -2.53
C MET A 73 -0.88 -5.21 -1.93
N PHE A 74 0.22 -5.43 -2.64
CA PHE A 74 1.56 -5.10 -2.18
C PHE A 74 1.73 -3.60 -1.93
N PHE A 75 1.43 -2.75 -2.92
CA PHE A 75 1.55 -1.30 -2.78
C PHE A 75 0.58 -0.72 -1.74
N TYR A 76 -0.65 -1.22 -1.70
CA TYR A 76 -1.66 -0.79 -0.73
C TYR A 76 -1.25 -1.18 0.70
N ALA A 77 -0.75 -2.41 0.90
CA ALA A 77 -0.28 -2.88 2.20
C ALA A 77 0.93 -2.08 2.71
N ILE A 78 1.87 -1.69 1.84
CA ILE A 78 2.96 -0.79 2.22
C ILE A 78 2.39 0.54 2.73
N GLY A 79 1.46 1.14 1.99
CA GLY A 79 0.77 2.36 2.42
C GLY A 79 0.11 2.21 3.79
N GLU A 80 -0.69 1.16 4.01
CA GLU A 80 -1.34 0.91 5.30
C GLU A 80 -0.35 0.62 6.43
N SER A 81 0.75 -0.07 6.16
CA SER A 81 1.76 -0.37 7.18
C SER A 81 2.35 0.92 7.78
N ILE A 82 2.58 1.94 6.94
CA ILE A 82 3.07 3.25 7.38
C ILE A 82 2.06 3.94 8.31
N TYR A 83 0.76 3.90 7.96
CA TYR A 83 -0.29 4.44 8.84
C TYR A 83 -0.37 3.69 10.16
N LEU A 84 -0.23 2.36 10.12
CA LEU A 84 -0.26 1.51 11.30
C LEU A 84 0.89 1.86 12.25
N PHE A 85 2.13 1.94 11.76
CA PHE A 85 3.27 2.33 12.60
C PHE A 85 3.11 3.72 13.20
N LEU A 86 2.59 4.68 12.41
CA LEU A 86 2.32 6.02 12.91
C LEU A 86 1.28 6.02 14.03
N SER A 87 0.22 5.23 13.88
CA SER A 87 -0.83 5.11 14.88
C SER A 87 -0.33 4.48 16.19
N ILE A 88 0.58 3.50 16.10
CA ILE A 88 1.23 2.89 17.26
C ILE A 88 2.05 3.94 17.99
N GLU A 89 2.88 4.70 17.28
CA GLU A 89 3.72 5.73 17.91
C GLU A 89 2.88 6.81 18.60
N GLU A 90 1.84 7.33 17.94
CA GLU A 90 0.95 8.32 18.52
C GLU A 90 0.26 7.80 19.80
N ASN A 91 -0.15 6.54 19.81
CA ASN A 91 -0.73 5.91 20.99
C ASN A 91 0.29 5.72 22.12
N THR A 92 1.49 5.26 21.82
CA THR A 92 2.57 5.10 22.82
C THR A 92 2.95 6.45 23.43
N ARG A 93 3.03 7.51 22.62
CA ARG A 93 3.35 8.85 23.11
C ARG A 93 2.25 9.40 24.03
N ARG A 94 0.98 9.21 23.67
CA ARG A 94 -0.16 9.57 24.53
C ARG A 94 -0.13 8.80 25.84
N ALA A 95 0.14 7.49 25.81
CA ALA A 95 0.26 6.68 27.02
C ALA A 95 1.40 7.18 27.93
N ALA A 96 2.56 7.51 27.37
CA ALA A 96 3.69 8.07 28.13
C ALA A 96 3.32 9.40 28.81
N TYR A 97 2.62 10.31 28.11
CA TYR A 97 2.15 11.57 28.69
C TYR A 97 1.14 11.35 29.83
N LEU A 98 0.19 10.43 29.67
CA LEU A 98 -0.80 10.11 30.71
C LEU A 98 -0.13 9.51 31.95
N LEU A 99 0.85 8.62 31.77
CA LEU A 99 1.62 8.04 32.88
C LEU A 99 2.43 9.12 33.60
N GLN A 100 3.11 10.01 32.88
CA GLN A 100 3.85 11.11 33.50
C GLN A 100 2.94 12.03 34.34
N GLN A 101 1.76 12.37 33.82
CA GLN A 101 0.76 13.16 34.56
C GLN A 101 0.26 12.47 35.83
N GLN A 102 0.18 11.14 35.85
CA GLN A 102 -0.21 10.37 37.03
C GLN A 102 0.89 10.24 38.09
N TYR A 103 2.17 10.38 37.72
CA TYR A 103 3.30 10.28 38.66
C TYR A 103 3.66 11.61 39.34
N VAL A 104 3.43 12.76 38.68
CA VAL A 104 3.71 14.10 39.25
C VAL A 104 2.94 14.43 40.55
N PRO A 105 1.73 13.89 40.85
CA PRO A 105 1.03 14.13 42.12
C PRO A 105 1.53 13.29 43.31
N ARG A 106 2.47 12.36 43.12
CA ARG A 106 2.95 11.42 44.16
C ARG A 106 4.42 11.59 44.55
N GLN A 107 4.99 12.79 44.46
CA GLN A 107 6.18 13.08 45.25
C GLN A 107 5.74 13.42 46.68
N PRO A 108 6.01 12.57 47.69
CA PRO A 108 5.79 12.94 49.08
C PRO A 108 6.67 14.15 49.38
N ALA A 109 6.10 15.17 50.04
CA ALA A 109 6.85 16.32 50.52
C ALA A 109 8.04 15.80 51.33
N TYR A 110 9.26 16.15 50.91
CA TYR A 110 10.46 15.79 51.65
C TYR A 110 10.32 16.38 53.06
N PRO A 111 10.38 15.59 54.14
CA PRO A 111 10.38 16.17 55.48
C PRO A 111 11.60 17.08 55.58
N GLY A 112 11.36 18.35 55.91
CA GLY A 112 12.40 19.36 56.05
C GLY A 112 13.47 18.89 57.05
N PRO A 113 14.74 19.34 56.88
CA PRO A 113 15.81 18.96 57.78
C PRO A 113 15.44 19.30 59.25
N PRO A 114 15.77 18.43 60.22
CA PRO A 114 15.50 18.70 61.63
C PRO A 114 16.25 19.95 62.09
N GLU A 115 15.53 20.85 62.77
CA GLU A 115 16.09 22.04 63.44
C GLU A 115 16.93 21.69 64.66
#